data_AF-A0A067RTZ3-F1
#
_entry.id   AF-A0A067RTZ3-F1
#
_cell.length_a   1.000
_cell.length_b   1.000
_cell.length_c   1.000
_cell.angle_alpha   90.00
_cell.angle_beta   90.00
_cell.angle_gamma   90.00
#
_symmetry.space_group_name_H-M   'P 1'
#
loop_
_entity.id
_entity.type
_entity.pdbx_description
1 polymer ?
#
loop_
_entity_poly.entity_id
_entity_poly.type
_entity_poly.pdbx_seq_one_letter_code
_entity_poly.pdbx_strand_id
1 'polypeptide(L)'
;MQSNTLCSARGAFMTLQHLLPDVAPSPPVSSTVLLRGELTHVVCTAQGKEVMLLALPHSRCPLREAVQVTADLVHSLQFNYQTLSRAFTNEEYHPALDHFFSLFFARLLSSGLWPSAQQSVFLQDISTKAADPAPAQFEDLLPAAHWVPLPRETQVQLDEALSELESNDFGDLSEDSTGCQRLYTIIGTCFYHKGYLLASHLARTDLVDVHTFCRQQGLLHLGRSEPVRSLVLWREVFPASCNRGLSETVPTTTSPYQLPQGRWFLLIVGKGQEMLVVLLESGGCTVRYVQGTLTFMHKHTRHTKNTIYKYTQI
;
A
#
# COMPACT_ATOMS: atom_id res chain seq x y z
N MET A 1 13.38 -5.57 -28.25
CA MET A 1 12.52 -4.66 -27.46
C MET A 1 11.56 -3.98 -28.42
N GLN A 2 10.28 -4.35 -28.43
CA GLN A 2 9.28 -3.59 -29.20
C GLN A 2 9.21 -2.18 -28.60
N SER A 3 9.26 -1.15 -29.45
CA SER A 3 9.13 0.24 -29.02
C SER A 3 7.73 0.45 -28.44
N ASN A 4 7.65 0.83 -27.16
CA ASN A 4 6.40 1.16 -26.51
C ASN A 4 5.80 2.40 -27.19
N THR A 5 4.57 2.29 -27.71
CA THR A 5 3.88 3.38 -28.42
C THR A 5 3.72 4.64 -27.54
N LEU A 6 3.59 4.47 -26.22
CA LEU A 6 3.58 5.60 -25.28
C LEU A 6 4.91 6.34 -25.23
N CYS A 7 6.03 5.62 -25.35
CA CYS A 7 7.34 6.26 -25.39
C CYS A 7 7.50 7.15 -26.62
N SER A 8 6.94 6.74 -27.77
CA SER A 8 6.90 7.56 -28.98
C SER A 8 5.98 8.78 -28.84
N ALA A 9 4.87 8.64 -28.11
CA ALA A 9 3.89 9.71 -27.89
C ALA A 9 4.17 10.60 -26.66
N ARG A 10 5.24 10.33 -25.88
CA ARG A 10 5.53 11.00 -24.59
C ARG A 10 5.53 12.53 -24.69
N GLY A 11 6.08 13.07 -25.78
CA GLY A 11 6.18 14.51 -26.00
C GLY A 11 4.81 15.17 -26.09
N ALA A 12 3.84 14.52 -26.75
CA ALA A 12 2.47 15.01 -26.86
C ALA A 12 1.79 15.09 -25.48
N PHE A 13 1.95 14.06 -24.64
CA PHE A 13 1.37 14.05 -23.30
C PHE A 13 2.02 15.08 -22.37
N MET A 14 3.33 15.32 -22.47
CA MET A 14 3.99 16.40 -21.70
C MET A 14 3.46 17.77 -22.11
N THR A 15 3.40 18.03 -23.42
CA THR A 15 2.86 19.28 -23.94
C THR A 15 1.41 19.49 -23.52
N LEU A 16 0.57 18.46 -23.60
CA LEU A 16 -0.81 18.52 -23.12
C LEU A 16 -0.88 18.86 -21.63
N GLN A 17 -0.06 18.23 -20.79
CA GLN A 17 -0.05 18.52 -19.36
C GLN A 17 0.40 19.95 -19.04
N HIS A 18 1.33 20.51 -19.81
CA HIS A 18 1.79 21.88 -19.60
C HIS A 18 0.82 22.94 -20.14
N LEU A 19 0.17 22.69 -21.27
CA LEU A 19 -0.69 23.68 -21.92
C LEU A 19 -2.15 23.64 -21.43
N LEU A 20 -2.67 22.47 -21.03
CA LEU A 20 -4.07 22.37 -20.60
C LEU A 20 -4.44 23.23 -19.39
N PRO A 21 -3.59 23.40 -18.36
CA PRO A 21 -3.90 24.30 -17.24
C PRO A 21 -4.13 25.76 -17.66
N ASP A 22 -3.56 26.20 -18.78
CA ASP A 22 -3.74 27.56 -19.30
C ASP A 22 -5.07 27.73 -20.07
N VAL A 23 -5.68 26.63 -20.51
CA VAL A 23 -6.88 26.61 -21.37
C VAL A 23 -8.10 26.05 -20.62
N ALA A 24 -7.88 25.21 -19.61
CA ALA A 24 -8.89 24.52 -18.84
C ALA A 24 -8.64 24.67 -17.33
N PRO A 25 -9.69 24.70 -16.50
CA PRO A 25 -9.56 24.89 -15.06
C PRO A 25 -8.93 23.70 -14.32
N SER A 26 -8.77 22.55 -14.98
CA SER A 26 -8.22 21.33 -14.38
C SER A 26 -7.15 20.69 -15.28
N PRO A 27 -6.09 20.09 -14.69
CA PRO A 27 -5.09 19.36 -15.45
C PRO A 27 -5.69 18.13 -16.16
N PRO A 28 -5.04 17.61 -17.22
CA PRO A 28 -5.49 16.40 -17.91
C PRO A 28 -5.50 15.20 -16.97
N VAL A 29 -6.68 14.61 -16.78
CA VAL A 29 -6.82 13.37 -15.99
C VAL A 29 -6.61 12.14 -16.87
N SER A 30 -7.12 12.15 -18.09
CA SER A 30 -7.07 11.00 -18.99
C SER A 30 -7.29 11.39 -20.44
N SER A 31 -6.76 10.60 -21.37
CA SER A 31 -7.04 10.63 -22.79
C SER A 31 -7.42 9.23 -23.28
N THR A 32 -8.13 9.12 -24.39
CA THR A 32 -8.47 7.83 -24.99
C THR A 32 -7.95 7.78 -26.42
N VAL A 33 -7.23 6.71 -26.75
CA VAL A 33 -6.56 6.51 -28.04
C VAL A 33 -6.94 5.16 -28.61
N LEU A 34 -6.97 5.06 -29.94
CA LEU A 34 -7.19 3.79 -30.62
C LEU A 34 -5.82 3.15 -30.91
N LEU A 35 -5.47 2.09 -30.19
CA LEU A 35 -4.21 1.34 -30.38
C LEU A 35 -4.53 -0.01 -30.99
N ARG A 36 -4.01 -0.27 -32.20
CA ARG A 36 -4.19 -1.55 -32.92
C ARG A 36 -5.67 -1.97 -33.08
N GLY A 37 -6.58 -1.00 -33.21
CA GLY A 37 -8.02 -1.25 -33.33
C GLY A 37 -8.77 -1.43 -32.00
N GLU A 38 -8.06 -1.38 -30.86
CA GLU A 38 -8.65 -1.45 -29.53
C GLU A 38 -8.64 -0.08 -28.85
N LEU A 39 -9.76 0.28 -28.22
CA LEU A 39 -9.88 1.52 -27.45
C LEU A 39 -9.04 1.40 -26.18
N THR A 40 -8.08 2.30 -25.99
CA THR A 40 -7.17 2.31 -24.83
C THR A 40 -7.24 3.65 -24.10
N HIS A 41 -7.44 3.61 -22.80
CA HIS A 41 -7.43 4.79 -21.93
C HIS A 41 -6.02 5.03 -21.41
N VAL A 42 -5.49 6.24 -21.62
CA VAL A 42 -4.20 6.70 -21.07
C VAL A 42 -4.50 7.68 -19.94
N VAL A 43 -4.23 7.26 -18.71
CA VAL A 43 -4.39 8.09 -17.51
C VAL A 43 -3.08 8.82 -17.24
N CYS A 44 -3.18 10.13 -16.98
CA CYS A 44 -2.04 10.99 -16.70
C CYS A 44 -2.05 11.36 -15.22
N THR A 45 -0.95 11.12 -14.51
CA THR A 45 -0.79 11.59 -13.13
C THR A 45 0.45 12.46 -13.03
N ALA A 46 0.21 13.75 -12.79
CA ALA A 46 1.23 14.76 -12.60
C ALA A 46 1.83 14.69 -11.19
N GLN A 47 3.16 14.72 -11.08
CA GLN A 47 3.87 14.95 -9.81
C GLN A 47 4.97 15.99 -10.02
N GLY A 48 4.64 17.27 -9.80
CA GLY A 48 5.57 18.38 -10.03
C GLY A 48 5.94 18.49 -11.51
N LYS A 49 7.22 18.24 -11.84
CA LYS A 49 7.74 18.25 -13.22
C LYS A 49 7.68 16.89 -13.93
N GLU A 50 7.26 15.85 -13.21
CA GLU A 50 7.20 14.50 -13.71
C GLU A 50 5.76 14.06 -13.97
N VAL A 51 5.62 13.05 -14.82
CA VAL A 51 4.31 12.54 -15.24
C VAL A 51 4.39 11.03 -15.35
N MET A 52 3.47 10.37 -14.65
CA MET A 52 3.22 8.95 -14.84
C MET A 52 2.09 8.77 -15.85
N LEU A 53 2.33 7.93 -16.85
CA LEU A 53 1.35 7.54 -17.85
C LEU A 53 1.03 6.06 -17.68
N LEU A 54 -0.25 5.72 -17.52
CA LEU A 54 -0.72 4.34 -17.51
C LEU A 54 -1.74 4.15 -18.63
N ALA A 55 -1.47 3.21 -19.54
CA ALA A 55 -2.40 2.84 -20.60
C ALA A 55 -3.09 1.52 -20.29
N LEU A 56 -4.42 1.52 -20.31
CA LEU A 56 -5.26 0.37 -20.02
C LEU A 56 -6.31 0.18 -21.13
N PRO A 57 -6.51 -1.07 -21.61
CA PRO A 57 -7.51 -1.33 -22.63
C PRO A 57 -8.93 -1.18 -22.05
N HIS A 58 -9.81 -0.51 -22.81
CA HIS A 58 -11.21 -0.29 -22.45
C HIS A 58 -11.96 -1.61 -22.21
N SER A 59 -11.60 -2.66 -22.96
CA SER A 59 -12.19 -4.00 -22.84
C SER A 59 -12.02 -4.63 -21.45
N ARG A 60 -11.00 -4.20 -20.70
CA ARG A 60 -10.68 -4.74 -19.36
C ARG A 60 -10.90 -3.74 -18.24
N CYS A 61 -10.72 -2.45 -18.51
CA CYS A 61 -10.81 -1.42 -17.51
C CYS A 61 -11.44 -0.17 -18.14
N PRO A 62 -12.73 0.11 -17.90
CA PRO A 62 -13.37 1.31 -18.41
C PRO A 62 -12.75 2.58 -17.81
N LEU A 63 -12.92 3.72 -18.48
CA LEU A 63 -12.22 4.97 -18.15
C LEU A 63 -12.28 5.36 -16.66
N ARG A 64 -13.44 5.23 -16.02
CA ARG A 64 -13.61 5.59 -14.59
C ARG A 64 -12.78 4.68 -13.68
N GLU A 65 -12.78 3.38 -13.96
CA GLU A 65 -11.97 2.41 -13.23
C GLU A 65 -10.49 2.64 -13.50
N ALA A 66 -10.11 2.96 -14.74
CA ALA A 66 -8.72 3.24 -15.09
C ALA A 66 -8.17 4.42 -14.26
N VAL A 67 -8.96 5.48 -14.09
CA VAL A 67 -8.60 6.63 -13.24
C VAL A 67 -8.45 6.21 -11.77
N GLN A 68 -9.40 5.46 -11.22
CA GLN A 68 -9.35 5.01 -9.82
C GLN A 68 -8.18 4.05 -9.57
N VAL A 69 -7.98 3.07 -10.43
CA VAL A 69 -6.88 2.09 -10.37
C VAL A 69 -5.54 2.80 -10.44
N THR A 70 -5.41 3.82 -11.30
CA THR A 70 -4.18 4.62 -11.39
C THR A 70 -3.96 5.44 -10.12
N ALA A 71 -5.01 6.01 -9.53
CA ALA A 71 -4.89 6.72 -8.25
C ALA A 71 -4.42 5.79 -7.11
N ASP A 72 -5.02 4.59 -7.01
CA ASP A 72 -4.63 3.58 -6.02
C ASP A 72 -3.19 3.06 -6.24
N LEU A 73 -2.79 2.92 -7.51
CA LEU A 73 -1.43 2.55 -7.91
C LEU A 73 -0.42 3.59 -7.44
N VAL A 74 -0.68 4.88 -7.73
CA VAL A 74 0.18 5.99 -7.31
C VAL A 74 0.26 6.07 -5.80
N HIS A 75 -0.87 5.92 -5.12
CA HIS A 75 -0.94 5.88 -3.66
C HIS A 75 -0.08 4.77 -3.07
N SER A 76 -0.18 3.56 -3.62
CA SER A 76 0.64 2.41 -3.22
C SER A 76 2.13 2.67 -3.47
N LEU A 77 2.51 3.22 -4.63
CA LEU A 77 3.91 3.50 -4.94
C LEU A 77 4.50 4.55 -3.98
N GLN A 78 3.75 5.61 -3.68
CA GLN A 78 4.18 6.63 -2.72
C GLN A 78 4.31 6.06 -1.30
N PHE A 79 3.38 5.20 -0.88
CA PHE A 79 3.48 4.53 0.41
C PHE A 79 4.71 3.63 0.53
N ASN A 80 5.11 2.98 -0.58
CA ASN A 80 6.25 2.06 -0.59
C ASN A 80 7.61 2.74 -0.80
N TYR A 81 7.64 3.85 -1.55
CA TYR A 81 8.88 4.44 -2.08
C TYR A 81 8.97 5.96 -1.90
N GLN A 82 8.07 6.54 -1.11
CA GLN A 82 7.96 7.98 -0.79
C GLN A 82 7.41 8.84 -1.93
N THR A 83 8.04 8.80 -3.10
CA THR A 83 7.65 9.55 -4.30
C THR A 83 7.75 8.67 -5.54
N LEU A 84 7.03 9.01 -6.61
CA LEU A 84 7.14 8.26 -7.87
C LEU A 84 8.56 8.39 -8.45
N SER A 85 9.13 9.60 -8.41
CA SER A 85 10.52 9.85 -8.82
C SER A 85 11.50 8.88 -8.14
N ARG A 86 11.42 8.75 -6.81
CA ARG A 86 12.29 7.86 -6.04
C ARG A 86 12.03 6.39 -6.36
N ALA A 87 10.78 6.01 -6.61
CA ALA A 87 10.44 4.64 -7.01
C ALA A 87 11.14 4.25 -8.31
N PHE A 88 11.05 5.08 -9.36
CA PHE A 88 11.56 4.72 -10.70
C PHE A 88 13.04 5.06 -10.93
N THR A 89 13.60 6.04 -10.21
CA THR A 89 15.01 6.47 -10.38
C THR A 89 15.99 5.57 -9.65
N ASN A 90 15.61 4.98 -8.51
CA ASN A 90 16.50 4.07 -7.80
C ASN A 90 16.46 2.66 -8.42
N GLU A 91 17.56 2.26 -9.05
CA GLU A 91 17.71 0.96 -9.73
C GLU A 91 17.54 -0.23 -8.77
N GLU A 92 17.82 -0.06 -7.47
CA GLU A 92 17.62 -1.10 -6.46
C GLU A 92 16.15 -1.54 -6.35
N TYR A 93 15.21 -0.66 -6.69
CA TYR A 93 13.78 -0.95 -6.63
C TYR A 93 13.23 -1.59 -7.90
N HIS A 94 13.98 -1.62 -9.00
CA HIS A 94 13.49 -2.11 -10.31
C HIS A 94 12.98 -3.55 -10.25
N PRO A 95 13.68 -4.55 -9.66
CA PRO A 95 13.15 -5.90 -9.59
C PRO A 95 11.85 -6.01 -8.80
N ALA A 96 11.74 -5.23 -7.71
CA ALA A 96 10.53 -5.18 -6.89
C ALA A 96 9.37 -4.50 -7.61
N LEU A 97 9.65 -3.45 -8.40
CA LEU A 97 8.67 -2.79 -9.25
C LEU A 97 8.20 -3.69 -10.39
N ASP A 98 9.11 -4.39 -11.07
CA ASP A 98 8.76 -5.33 -12.13
C ASP A 98 7.84 -6.43 -11.62
N HIS A 99 8.15 -6.99 -10.44
CA HIS A 99 7.29 -7.95 -9.78
C HIS A 99 5.92 -7.36 -9.42
N PHE A 100 5.90 -6.16 -8.83
CA PHE A 100 4.69 -5.45 -8.47
C PHE A 100 3.80 -5.16 -9.69
N PHE A 101 4.36 -4.64 -10.78
CA PHE A 101 3.63 -4.38 -12.01
C PHE A 101 3.15 -5.67 -12.69
N SER A 102 3.94 -6.75 -12.62
CA SER A 102 3.53 -8.06 -13.12
C SER A 102 2.28 -8.56 -12.40
N LEU A 103 2.24 -8.47 -11.07
CA LEU A 103 1.05 -8.84 -10.27
C LEU A 103 -0.13 -7.89 -10.53
N PHE A 104 0.14 -6.59 -10.60
CA PHE A 104 -0.87 -5.57 -10.87
C PHE A 104 -1.56 -5.80 -12.22
N PHE A 105 -0.79 -5.98 -13.31
CA PHE A 105 -1.33 -6.25 -14.63
C PHE A 105 -1.96 -7.63 -14.72
N ALA A 106 -1.36 -8.66 -14.11
CA ALA A 106 -1.97 -9.99 -14.07
C ALA A 106 -3.37 -9.92 -13.42
N ARG A 107 -3.52 -9.24 -12.29
CA ARG A 107 -4.81 -9.07 -11.62
C ARG A 107 -5.80 -8.25 -12.46
N LEU A 108 -5.36 -7.10 -12.98
CA LEU A 108 -6.23 -6.21 -13.74
C LEU A 108 -6.71 -6.84 -15.05
N LEU A 109 -5.84 -7.55 -15.75
CA LEU A 109 -6.16 -8.15 -17.05
C LEU A 109 -6.82 -9.53 -16.93
N SER A 110 -6.63 -10.25 -15.81
CA SER A 110 -7.26 -11.56 -15.56
C SER A 110 -8.62 -11.45 -14.88
N SER A 111 -9.30 -10.31 -15.04
CA SER A 111 -10.62 -10.06 -14.43
C SER A 111 -10.63 -10.21 -12.90
N GLY A 112 -9.51 -9.83 -12.26
CA GLY A 112 -9.30 -9.85 -10.81
C GLY A 112 -9.36 -11.21 -10.13
N LEU A 113 -9.29 -12.30 -10.90
CA LEU A 113 -8.97 -13.61 -10.34
C LEU A 113 -7.53 -13.57 -9.86
N TRP A 114 -7.36 -13.69 -8.54
CA TRP A 114 -6.05 -14.00 -7.98
C TRP A 114 -5.64 -15.38 -8.48
N PRO A 115 -4.44 -15.51 -9.06
CA PRO A 115 -3.94 -16.83 -9.38
C PRO A 115 -3.76 -17.61 -8.10
N SER A 116 -4.43 -18.77 -8.01
CA SER A 116 -4.12 -19.70 -6.92
C SER A 116 -2.67 -20.15 -7.07
N ALA A 117 -2.05 -20.64 -5.99
CA ALA A 117 -0.68 -21.16 -6.03
C ALA A 117 -0.47 -22.28 -7.10
N GLN A 118 -1.55 -22.87 -7.62
CA GLN A 118 -1.55 -23.88 -8.68
C GLN A 118 -1.71 -23.29 -10.10
N GLN A 119 -2.06 -22.02 -10.22
CA GLN A 119 -2.23 -21.30 -11.48
C GLN A 119 -1.06 -20.33 -11.66
N SER A 120 0.10 -20.84 -12.09
CA SER A 120 1.16 -19.99 -12.61
C SER A 120 0.60 -19.20 -13.79
N VAL A 121 0.40 -17.88 -13.63
CA VAL A 121 -0.05 -17.02 -14.73
C VAL A 121 1.10 -16.87 -15.69
N PHE A 122 1.14 -17.71 -16.72
CA PHE A 122 1.78 -17.32 -17.94
C PHE A 122 0.90 -16.22 -18.55
N LEU A 123 1.45 -15.01 -18.72
CA LEU A 123 0.78 -13.89 -19.40
C LEU A 123 0.25 -14.25 -20.80
N GLN A 124 0.69 -15.39 -21.37
CA GLN A 124 0.20 -15.95 -22.63
C GLN A 124 -1.26 -16.42 -22.56
N ASP A 125 -1.76 -16.88 -21.41
CA ASP A 125 -3.15 -17.36 -21.26
C ASP A 125 -4.18 -16.22 -21.05
N ILE A 126 -3.71 -14.98 -20.83
CA ILE A 126 -4.59 -13.81 -20.73
C ILE A 126 -5.20 -13.47 -22.10
N SER A 127 -4.50 -13.79 -23.20
CA SER A 127 -5.00 -13.58 -24.56
C SER A 127 -6.14 -14.51 -24.94
N THR A 128 -6.21 -15.71 -24.36
CA THR A 128 -7.29 -16.69 -24.62
C THR A 128 -8.49 -16.46 -23.70
N LYS A 129 -8.27 -15.97 -22.47
CA LYS A 129 -9.32 -15.50 -21.55
C LYS A 129 -9.77 -14.04 -21.80
N ALA A 130 -9.42 -13.45 -22.95
CA ALA A 130 -9.80 -12.10 -23.35
C ALA A 130 -11.10 -11.98 -24.13
N ALA A 131 -11.73 -13.11 -24.47
CA ALA A 131 -13.01 -13.11 -25.16
C ALA A 131 -14.20 -12.75 -24.26
N ASP A 132 -14.13 -13.06 -22.96
CA ASP A 132 -15.23 -12.82 -22.03
C ASP A 132 -15.04 -11.51 -21.25
N PRO A 133 -16.08 -10.67 -21.14
CA PRO A 133 -16.03 -9.46 -20.31
C PRO A 133 -15.80 -9.85 -18.84
N ALA A 134 -14.83 -9.18 -18.21
CA ALA A 134 -14.56 -9.34 -16.79
C ALA A 134 -15.82 -9.02 -15.98
N PRO A 135 -16.23 -9.85 -14.99
CA PRO A 135 -17.24 -9.42 -14.03
C PRO A 135 -16.77 -8.13 -13.35
N ALA A 136 -17.65 -7.13 -13.27
CA ALA A 136 -17.34 -5.84 -12.68
C ALA A 136 -16.97 -6.02 -11.19
N GLN A 137 -15.70 -5.86 -10.85
CA GLN A 137 -15.19 -5.98 -9.47
C GLN A 137 -15.15 -4.62 -8.78
N PHE A 138 -16.26 -3.87 -8.82
CA PHE A 138 -16.33 -2.54 -8.24
C PHE A 138 -15.84 -2.50 -6.78
N GLU A 139 -16.23 -3.51 -5.99
CA GLU A 139 -15.81 -3.67 -4.60
C GLU A 139 -14.30 -3.76 -4.44
N ASP A 140 -13.62 -4.51 -5.30
CA ASP A 140 -12.16 -4.68 -5.25
C ASP A 140 -11.41 -3.42 -5.69
N LEU A 141 -12.10 -2.45 -6.32
CA LEU A 141 -11.55 -1.16 -6.73
C LEU A 141 -11.75 -0.07 -5.69
N LEU A 142 -12.54 -0.31 -4.64
CA LEU A 142 -12.75 0.69 -3.59
C LEU A 142 -11.50 0.81 -2.71
N PRO A 143 -11.05 2.02 -2.38
CA PRO A 143 -9.91 2.22 -1.48
C PRO A 143 -10.27 1.94 -0.01
N ALA A 144 -11.55 1.71 0.29
CA ALA A 144 -12.05 1.50 1.64
C ALA A 144 -11.94 0.02 2.04
N ALA A 145 -11.48 -0.22 3.26
CA ALA A 145 -11.46 -1.56 3.82
C ALA A 145 -12.89 -2.09 4.07
N HIS A 146 -13.11 -3.36 3.73
CA HIS A 146 -14.37 -4.05 4.03
C HIS A 146 -14.50 -4.28 5.53
N TRP A 147 -15.19 -3.37 6.23
CA TRP A 147 -15.43 -3.46 7.66
C TRP A 147 -16.63 -4.35 7.98
N VAL A 148 -16.49 -5.21 8.98
CA VAL A 148 -17.58 -6.05 9.49
C VAL A 148 -17.99 -5.54 10.87
N PRO A 149 -19.25 -5.10 11.06
CA PRO A 149 -19.72 -4.69 12.38
C PRO A 149 -19.83 -5.91 13.29
N LEU A 150 -19.16 -5.85 14.45
CA LEU A 150 -19.19 -6.90 15.46
C LEU A 150 -20.14 -6.52 16.60
N PRO A 151 -20.61 -7.51 17.40
CA PRO A 151 -21.28 -7.24 18.66
C PRO A 151 -20.42 -6.33 19.54
N ARG A 152 -21.06 -5.41 20.26
CA ARG A 152 -20.35 -4.38 21.05
C ARG A 152 -19.33 -4.97 22.02
N GLU A 153 -19.66 -6.07 22.67
CA GLU A 153 -18.77 -6.76 23.61
C GLU A 153 -17.47 -7.24 22.92
N THR A 154 -17.60 -7.87 21.75
CA THR A 154 -16.46 -8.33 20.96
C THR A 154 -15.64 -7.16 20.42
N GLN A 155 -16.29 -6.07 19.99
CA GLN A 155 -15.60 -4.87 19.52
C GLN A 155 -14.77 -4.25 20.65
N VAL A 156 -15.34 -4.12 21.85
CA VAL A 156 -14.64 -3.60 23.04
C VAL A 156 -13.44 -4.47 23.40
N GLN A 157 -13.57 -5.80 23.36
CA GLN A 157 -12.46 -6.71 23.63
C GLN A 157 -11.32 -6.56 22.60
N LEU A 158 -11.64 -6.40 21.32
CA LEU A 158 -10.65 -6.15 20.28
C LEU A 158 -9.96 -4.81 20.46
N ASP A 159 -10.72 -3.74 20.74
CA ASP A 159 -10.15 -2.41 20.94
C ASP A 159 -9.26 -2.37 22.20
N GLU A 160 -9.67 -3.02 23.30
CA GLU A 160 -8.85 -3.19 24.51
C GLU A 160 -7.55 -3.95 24.23
N ALA A 161 -7.61 -5.01 23.42
CA ALA A 161 -6.43 -5.77 22.99
C ALA A 161 -5.43 -4.93 22.19
N LEU A 162 -5.95 -4.14 21.24
CA LEU A 162 -5.13 -3.26 20.43
C LEU A 162 -4.54 -2.14 21.29
N SER A 163 -5.30 -1.59 22.24
CA SER A 163 -4.80 -0.62 23.22
C SER A 163 -3.72 -1.21 24.13
N GLU A 164 -3.88 -2.46 24.61
CA GLU A 164 -2.84 -3.18 25.40
C GLU A 164 -1.56 -3.32 24.55
N LEU A 165 -1.68 -3.70 23.28
CA LEU A 165 -0.54 -3.81 22.36
C LEU A 165 0.17 -2.47 22.14
N GLU A 166 -0.59 -1.38 21.96
CA GLU A 166 -0.07 -0.04 21.66
C GLU A 166 0.61 0.62 22.85
N SER A 167 0.06 0.42 24.05
CA SER A 167 0.55 0.96 25.32
C SER A 167 1.72 0.19 25.92
N ASN A 168 2.02 -1.01 25.43
CA ASN A 168 3.18 -1.77 25.89
C ASN A 168 4.49 -1.05 25.56
N ASP A 169 5.17 -0.55 26.59
CA ASP A 169 6.51 0.02 26.48
C ASP A 169 7.56 -1.09 26.54
N PHE A 170 8.21 -1.36 25.41
CA PHE A 170 9.26 -2.37 25.29
C PHE A 170 10.61 -1.93 25.90
N GLY A 171 10.58 -1.09 26.94
CA GLY A 171 11.75 -0.48 27.58
C GLY A 171 12.65 -1.47 28.32
N ASP A 172 12.15 -2.64 28.71
CA ASP A 172 12.87 -3.63 29.51
C ASP A 172 13.84 -4.52 28.71
N LEU A 173 14.27 -4.08 27.52
CA LEU A 173 14.98 -4.93 26.55
C LEU A 173 16.50 -4.71 26.48
N SER A 174 17.05 -3.78 27.25
CA SER A 174 18.50 -3.60 27.40
C SER A 174 18.89 -3.64 28.87
N GLU A 175 19.45 -4.75 29.33
CA GLU A 175 20.06 -4.80 30.68
C GLU A 175 21.33 -3.93 30.78
N ASP A 176 21.89 -3.47 29.65
CA ASP A 176 23.21 -2.80 29.61
C ASP A 176 23.23 -1.41 28.94
N SER A 177 22.11 -0.74 28.69
CA SER A 177 22.14 0.65 28.23
C SER A 177 21.29 1.57 29.08
N THR A 178 21.96 2.52 29.73
CA THR A 178 21.40 3.73 30.35
C THR A 178 20.58 4.51 29.32
N GLY A 179 19.31 4.15 29.17
CA GLY A 179 18.35 4.86 28.34
C GLY A 179 17.12 4.01 28.05
N CYS A 180 16.10 4.09 28.92
CA CYS A 180 14.75 3.53 28.69
C CYS A 180 13.99 4.28 27.58
N GLN A 181 14.62 4.52 26.43
CA GLN A 181 13.94 5.15 25.30
C GLN A 181 13.37 4.08 24.39
N ARG A 182 12.05 4.18 24.16
CA ARG A 182 11.31 3.33 23.22
C ARG A 182 12.01 3.35 21.86
N LEU A 183 12.20 2.18 21.22
CA LEU A 183 12.85 2.09 19.90
C LEU A 183 11.90 2.47 18.75
N TYR A 184 10.61 2.15 18.92
CA TYR A 184 9.57 2.45 17.94
C TYR A 184 8.27 2.85 18.65
N THR A 185 7.64 3.92 18.18
CA THR A 185 6.29 4.32 18.59
C THR A 185 5.29 3.67 17.65
N ILE A 186 4.19 3.11 18.20
CA ILE A 186 3.11 2.59 17.36
C ILE A 186 2.23 3.78 16.97
N ILE A 187 2.11 4.05 15.67
CA ILE A 187 1.19 5.07 15.13
C ILE A 187 -0.24 4.57 15.19
N GLY A 188 -0.43 3.28 14.91
CA GLY A 188 -1.71 2.61 15.05
C GLY A 188 -1.68 1.19 14.53
N THR A 189 -2.74 0.47 14.84
CA THR A 189 -2.90 -0.95 14.50
C THR A 189 -4.21 -1.20 13.77
N CYS A 190 -4.26 -2.25 12.96
CA CYS A 190 -5.50 -2.76 12.42
C CYS A 190 -5.50 -4.28 12.31
N PHE A 191 -6.67 -4.88 12.47
CA PHE A 191 -6.84 -6.32 12.55
C PHE A 191 -7.82 -6.82 11.50
N TYR A 192 -7.39 -7.82 10.73
CA TYR A 192 -8.16 -8.45 9.68
C TYR A 192 -8.43 -9.93 9.99
N HIS A 193 -9.62 -10.40 9.62
CA HIS A 193 -10.00 -11.81 9.62
C HIS A 193 -10.63 -12.16 8.27
N LYS A 194 -10.12 -13.18 7.57
CA LYS A 194 -10.58 -13.58 6.24
C LYS A 194 -10.64 -12.40 5.25
N GLY A 195 -9.66 -11.50 5.31
CA GLY A 195 -9.58 -10.30 4.48
C GLY A 195 -10.58 -9.19 4.83
N TYR A 196 -11.43 -9.35 5.85
CA TYR A 196 -12.32 -8.31 6.37
C TYR A 196 -11.67 -7.59 7.55
N LEU A 197 -11.86 -6.27 7.62
CA LEU A 197 -11.39 -5.45 8.73
C LEU A 197 -12.34 -5.62 9.93
N LEU A 198 -11.80 -5.98 11.09
CA LEU A 198 -12.57 -6.13 12.33
C LEU A 198 -12.41 -4.91 13.24
N ALA A 199 -11.18 -4.43 13.42
CA ALA A 199 -10.86 -3.29 14.27
C ALA A 199 -9.68 -2.48 13.70
N SER A 200 -9.65 -1.18 13.96
CA SER A 200 -8.59 -0.29 13.49
C SER A 200 -8.44 0.92 14.41
N HIS A 201 -7.22 1.15 14.89
CA HIS A 201 -6.77 2.37 15.56
C HIS A 201 -5.97 3.29 14.62
N LEU A 202 -5.80 2.90 13.34
CA LEU A 202 -5.18 3.76 12.32
C LEU A 202 -6.09 4.94 11.95
N ALA A 203 -5.47 6.10 11.69
CA ALA A 203 -6.13 7.22 11.05
C ALA A 203 -6.66 6.81 9.67
N ARG A 204 -7.75 7.45 9.23
CA ARG A 204 -8.44 7.09 7.97
C ARG A 204 -7.49 7.06 6.75
N THR A 205 -6.59 8.03 6.65
CA THR A 205 -5.62 8.11 5.54
C THR A 205 -4.65 6.94 5.55
N ASP A 206 -4.15 6.58 6.73
CA ASP A 206 -3.18 5.49 6.91
C ASP A 206 -3.84 4.12 6.75
N LEU A 207 -5.10 3.99 7.16
CA LEU A 207 -5.88 2.78 6.90
C LEU A 207 -6.03 2.54 5.40
N VAL A 208 -6.28 3.58 4.60
CA VAL A 208 -6.34 3.46 3.13
C VAL A 208 -4.99 3.06 2.53
N ASP A 209 -3.89 3.65 3.01
CA ASP A 209 -2.52 3.27 2.63
C ASP A 209 -2.25 1.79 2.91
N VAL A 210 -2.47 1.37 4.16
CA VAL A 210 -2.20 0.01 4.64
C VAL A 210 -3.11 -1.00 3.97
N HIS A 211 -4.40 -0.69 3.84
CA HIS A 211 -5.36 -1.57 3.17
C HIS A 211 -5.00 -1.76 1.70
N THR A 212 -4.67 -0.67 1.01
CA THR A 212 -4.23 -0.71 -0.39
C THR A 212 -2.96 -1.53 -0.53
N PHE A 213 -1.97 -1.33 0.35
CA PHE A 213 -0.75 -2.13 0.39
C PHE A 213 -1.07 -3.64 0.51
N CYS A 214 -1.88 -4.02 1.50
CA CYS A 214 -2.23 -5.43 1.74
C CYS A 214 -2.97 -6.06 0.56
N ARG A 215 -3.85 -5.28 -0.10
CA ARG A 215 -4.58 -5.69 -1.30
C ARG A 215 -3.66 -5.88 -2.50
N GLN A 216 -2.73 -4.96 -2.75
CA GLN A 216 -1.80 -5.04 -3.88
C GLN A 216 -0.79 -6.19 -3.74
N GLN A 217 -0.37 -6.49 -2.50
CA GLN A 217 0.53 -7.61 -2.20
C GLN A 217 -0.19 -8.96 -2.09
N GLY A 218 -1.52 -9.00 -2.22
CA GLY A 218 -2.31 -10.24 -2.15
C GLY A 218 -2.52 -10.82 -0.78
N LEU A 219 -2.14 -10.09 0.27
CA LEU A 219 -2.23 -10.57 1.65
C LEU A 219 -3.70 -10.77 2.06
N LEU A 220 -4.60 -9.88 1.62
CA LEU A 220 -6.03 -10.00 1.91
C LEU A 220 -6.67 -11.19 1.20
N HIS A 221 -6.24 -11.48 -0.04
CA HIS A 221 -6.69 -12.65 -0.76
C HIS A 221 -6.17 -13.93 -0.10
N LEU A 222 -4.89 -13.95 0.30
CA LEU A 222 -4.28 -15.06 1.02
C LEU A 222 -5.04 -15.40 2.30
N GLY A 223 -5.43 -14.39 3.09
CA GLY A 223 -6.22 -14.62 4.31
C GLY A 223 -7.63 -15.18 4.06
N ARG A 224 -8.18 -14.98 2.86
CA ARG A 224 -9.48 -15.54 2.45
C ARG A 224 -9.38 -16.98 1.96
N SER A 225 -8.33 -17.31 1.22
CA SER A 225 -8.20 -18.58 0.51
C SER A 225 -7.69 -19.70 1.41
N GLU A 226 -6.62 -19.46 2.17
CA GLU A 226 -5.92 -20.52 2.90
C GLU A 226 -5.45 -20.07 4.29
N PRO A 227 -5.50 -20.94 5.31
CA PRO A 227 -4.95 -20.63 6.61
C PRO A 227 -3.42 -20.61 6.56
N VAL A 228 -2.83 -19.46 6.87
CA VAL A 228 -1.38 -19.26 6.85
C VAL A 228 -0.74 -19.77 8.13
N ARG A 229 0.26 -20.65 8.05
CA ARG A 229 0.95 -21.17 9.26
C ARG A 229 1.60 -20.05 10.09
N SER A 230 2.35 -19.18 9.42
CA SER A 230 3.00 -18.00 10.01
C SER A 230 3.46 -17.09 8.87
N LEU A 231 2.96 -15.86 8.85
CA LEU A 231 3.41 -14.78 7.97
C LEU A 231 3.99 -13.68 8.83
N VAL A 232 5.16 -13.17 8.46
CA VAL A 232 5.76 -11.97 9.05
C VAL A 232 6.34 -11.14 7.92
N LEU A 233 5.87 -9.91 7.76
CA LEU A 233 6.41 -8.93 6.83
C LEU A 233 6.86 -7.70 7.62
N TRP A 234 8.08 -7.26 7.34
CA TRP A 234 8.65 -6.05 7.89
C TRP A 234 9.19 -5.22 6.74
N ARG A 235 8.71 -3.98 6.61
CA ARG A 235 9.10 -3.11 5.51
C ARG A 235 9.09 -1.64 5.95
N GLU A 236 10.06 -0.87 5.48
CA GLU A 236 10.00 0.58 5.57
C GLU A 236 8.92 1.13 4.62
N VAL A 237 8.13 2.08 5.11
CA VAL A 237 7.00 2.69 4.40
C VAL A 237 6.94 4.19 4.65
N PHE A 238 6.05 4.89 3.94
CA PHE A 238 5.91 6.34 4.01
C PHE A 238 4.43 6.69 4.16
N PRO A 239 3.86 6.75 5.38
CA PRO A 239 2.44 7.03 5.60
C PRO A 239 2.01 8.42 5.15
N ALA A 240 0.78 8.56 4.70
CA ALA A 240 0.19 9.84 4.33
C ALA A 240 0.06 10.80 5.53
N SER A 241 -0.30 10.30 6.73
CA SER A 241 -0.42 11.13 7.94
C SER A 241 0.89 11.83 8.32
N CYS A 242 2.03 11.24 7.98
CA CYS A 242 3.36 11.77 8.21
C CYS A 242 3.90 12.57 7.01
N ASN A 243 3.03 13.02 6.10
CA ASN A 243 3.39 13.71 4.86
C ASN A 243 4.42 12.94 4.01
N ARG A 244 4.38 11.60 4.03
CA ARG A 244 5.39 10.71 3.41
C ARG A 244 6.84 11.02 3.89
N GLY A 245 7.02 11.66 5.04
CA GLY A 245 8.33 12.13 5.51
C GLY A 245 8.97 13.20 4.63
N LEU A 246 8.18 13.89 3.81
CA LEU A 246 8.64 15.04 3.05
C LEU A 246 8.56 16.27 3.97
N SER A 247 9.70 16.91 4.24
CA SER A 247 9.71 18.21 4.91
C SER A 247 9.08 19.23 3.97
N GLU A 248 8.07 19.98 4.42
CA GLU A 248 7.65 21.16 3.69
C GLU A 248 8.86 22.09 3.58
N THR A 249 9.33 22.34 2.36
CA THR A 249 10.44 23.26 2.08
C THR A 249 10.03 24.73 2.19
N VAL A 250 8.84 25.02 2.71
CA VAL A 250 8.40 26.38 2.97
C VAL A 250 8.64 26.68 4.44
N PRO A 251 9.68 27.47 4.81
CA PRO A 251 9.73 28.09 6.11
C PRO A 251 8.58 29.11 6.16
N THR A 252 7.36 28.66 6.45
CA THR A 252 6.36 29.57 7.00
C THR A 252 6.88 29.93 8.39
N THR A 253 7.03 31.22 8.63
CA THR A 253 7.63 31.84 9.81
C THR A 253 6.87 31.57 11.12
N THR A 254 6.00 30.56 11.15
CA THR A 254 5.01 30.31 12.21
C THR A 254 4.98 28.88 12.74
N SER A 255 5.82 27.95 12.27
CA SER A 255 5.97 26.63 12.94
C SER A 255 7.40 26.41 13.46
N PRO A 256 7.63 26.48 14.80
CA PRO A 256 8.93 26.16 15.40
C PRO A 256 9.22 24.65 15.43
N TYR A 257 8.32 23.81 14.91
CA TYR A 257 8.43 22.36 14.88
C TYR A 257 8.87 21.89 13.50
N GLN A 258 10.16 21.62 13.34
CA GLN A 258 10.62 20.74 12.27
C GLN A 258 10.15 19.33 12.62
N LEU A 259 9.39 18.67 11.72
CA LEU A 259 9.10 17.24 11.91
C LEU A 259 10.45 16.51 12.08
N PRO A 260 10.64 15.73 13.15
CA PRO A 260 11.82 14.89 13.27
C PRO A 260 11.95 14.03 12.01
N GLN A 261 13.19 13.76 11.57
CA GLN A 261 13.45 12.79 10.51
C GLN A 261 13.09 11.37 11.00
N GLY A 262 11.79 11.10 11.05
CA GLY A 262 11.24 9.79 11.37
C GLY A 262 11.43 8.83 10.20
N ARG A 263 11.58 7.54 10.51
CA ARG A 263 11.45 6.44 9.55
C ARG A 263 10.29 5.58 10.01
N TRP A 264 9.44 5.20 9.06
CA TRP A 264 8.23 4.45 9.36
C TRP A 264 8.33 3.03 8.86
N PHE A 265 7.76 2.11 9.61
CA PHE A 265 7.82 0.68 9.31
C PHE A 265 6.44 0.07 9.42
N LEU A 266 6.12 -0.82 8.48
CA LEU A 266 4.94 -1.66 8.50
C LEU A 266 5.34 -3.06 8.95
N LEU A 267 4.77 -3.51 10.06
CA LEU A 267 4.86 -4.88 10.54
C LEU A 267 3.51 -5.56 10.29
N ILE A 268 3.51 -6.63 9.49
CA ILE A 268 2.34 -7.48 9.29
C ILE A 268 2.64 -8.85 9.85
N VAL A 269 1.77 -9.35 10.71
CA VAL A 269 1.86 -10.70 11.26
C VAL A 269 0.56 -11.43 10.95
N GLY A 270 0.67 -12.52 10.21
CA GLY A 270 -0.46 -13.38 9.86
C GLY A 270 -0.34 -14.77 10.46
N LYS A 271 -1.48 -15.33 10.87
CA LYS A 271 -1.58 -16.69 11.41
C LYS A 271 -3.01 -17.19 11.23
N GLY A 272 -3.17 -18.41 10.72
CA GLY A 272 -4.46 -18.90 10.26
C GLY A 272 -5.05 -17.96 9.21
N GLN A 273 -6.27 -17.50 9.45
CA GLN A 273 -6.97 -16.54 8.58
C GLN A 273 -6.95 -15.12 9.15
N GLU A 274 -6.13 -14.89 10.18
CA GLU A 274 -6.03 -13.62 10.88
C GLU A 274 -4.74 -12.91 10.50
N MET A 275 -4.82 -11.58 10.48
CA MET A 275 -3.70 -10.72 10.15
C MET A 275 -3.76 -9.46 10.99
N LEU A 276 -2.72 -9.25 11.79
CA LEU A 276 -2.50 -8.00 12.50
C LEU A 276 -1.49 -7.15 11.73
N VAL A 277 -1.83 -5.89 11.53
CA VAL A 277 -0.95 -4.90 10.91
C VAL A 277 -0.66 -3.79 11.90
N VAL A 278 0.61 -3.45 12.04
CA VAL A 278 1.10 -2.44 12.98
C VAL A 278 1.94 -1.44 12.20
N LEU A 279 1.57 -0.16 12.27
CA LEU A 279 2.35 0.94 11.71
C LEU A 279 3.21 1.56 12.80
N LEU A 280 4.51 1.64 12.54
CA LEU A 280 5.54 2.02 13.50
C LEU A 280 6.30 3.26 13.02
N GLU A 281 6.74 4.08 13.96
CA GLU A 281 7.66 5.19 13.74
C GLU A 281 8.93 4.97 14.56
N SER A 282 10.09 5.21 13.95
CA SER A 282 11.38 5.38 14.64
C SER A 282 11.90 6.79 14.39
N GLY A 283 12.53 7.40 15.39
CA GLY A 283 12.83 8.84 15.42
C GLY A 283 11.87 9.64 16.32
N GLY A 284 12.12 10.95 16.46
CA GLY A 284 11.41 11.80 17.41
C GLY A 284 11.89 11.60 18.86
N CYS A 285 11.00 11.19 19.76
CA CYS A 285 11.32 10.82 21.16
C CYS A 285 11.89 9.40 21.30
N THR A 286 11.99 8.65 20.20
CA THR A 286 12.58 7.30 20.16
C THR A 286 14.03 7.33 19.71
N VAL A 287 14.81 6.32 20.08
CA VAL A 287 16.22 6.22 19.70
C VAL A 287 16.34 6.25 18.17
N ARG A 288 17.25 7.09 17.65
CA ARG A 288 17.56 7.08 16.22
C ARG A 288 18.00 5.68 15.80
N TYR A 289 17.45 5.19 14.69
CA TYR A 289 17.77 3.86 14.18
C TYR A 289 19.29 3.62 14.14
N VAL A 290 19.76 2.68 14.97
CA VAL A 290 21.10 2.08 14.88
C VAL A 290 20.90 0.62 14.51
N GLN A 291 21.72 0.14 13.57
CA GLN A 291 21.61 -1.18 12.94
C GLN A 291 21.59 -2.32 13.98
N GLY A 292 20.37 -2.79 14.33
CA GLY A 292 20.12 -3.76 15.41
C GLY A 292 18.72 -4.41 15.36
N THR A 293 18.17 -4.57 14.15
CA THR A 293 16.74 -4.80 13.85
C THR A 293 16.21 -6.21 14.15
N LEU A 294 17.10 -7.21 14.29
CA LEU A 294 16.69 -8.63 14.37
C LEU A 294 16.09 -9.02 15.71
N THR A 295 16.62 -8.51 16.82
CA THR A 295 16.16 -8.86 18.18
C THR A 295 14.79 -8.26 18.49
N PHE A 296 14.54 -7.03 18.01
CA PHE A 296 13.23 -6.37 18.14
C PHE A 296 12.17 -7.09 17.31
N MET A 297 12.46 -7.40 16.03
CA MET A 297 11.56 -8.16 15.16
C MET A 297 11.11 -9.48 15.80
N HIS A 298 12.03 -10.23 16.42
CA HIS A 298 11.72 -11.52 17.02
C HIS A 298 10.76 -11.39 18.22
N LYS A 299 10.97 -10.39 19.08
CA LYS A 299 10.14 -10.15 20.27
C LYS A 299 8.78 -9.53 19.94
N HIS A 300 8.73 -8.56 19.03
CA HIS A 300 7.46 -7.98 18.56
C HIS A 300 6.63 -9.02 17.82
N THR A 301 7.25 -9.84 16.97
CA THR A 301 6.56 -10.98 16.33
C THR A 301 6.00 -11.95 17.37
N ARG A 302 6.74 -12.24 18.45
CA ARG A 302 6.26 -13.15 19.52
C ARG A 302 5.07 -12.55 20.27
N HIS A 303 5.12 -11.28 20.63
CA HIS A 303 4.03 -10.62 21.34
C HIS A 303 2.81 -10.42 20.43
N THR A 304 3.00 -9.95 19.19
CA THR A 304 1.94 -9.86 18.19
C THR A 304 1.31 -11.23 17.91
N LYS A 305 2.11 -12.30 17.82
CA LYS A 305 1.58 -13.66 17.75
C LYS A 305 0.73 -13.98 18.97
N ASN A 306 1.18 -13.66 20.18
CA ASN A 306 0.41 -13.87 21.41
C ASN A 306 -0.90 -13.07 21.43
N THR A 307 -0.91 -11.82 20.96
CA THR A 307 -2.13 -11.02 20.79
C THR A 307 -3.07 -11.75 19.84
N ILE A 308 -2.60 -12.18 18.67
CA ILE A 308 -3.41 -13.00 17.75
C ILE A 308 -3.95 -14.23 18.48
N TYR A 309 -3.10 -15.04 19.12
CA TYR A 309 -3.49 -16.25 19.88
C TYR A 309 -4.52 -16.00 21.00
N LYS A 310 -4.45 -14.87 21.72
CA LYS A 310 -5.42 -14.52 22.79
C LYS A 310 -6.83 -14.36 22.22
N TYR A 311 -6.97 -13.89 20.98
CA TYR A 311 -8.26 -13.52 20.39
C TYR A 311 -8.73 -14.45 19.26
N THR A 312 -7.88 -15.36 18.75
CA THR A 312 -8.30 -16.47 17.85
C THR A 312 -9.03 -17.60 18.58
N GLN A 313 -9.08 -17.60 19.93
CA GLN A 313 -9.71 -18.64 20.75
C GLN A 313 -11.16 -18.34 21.18
N ILE A 314 -11.75 -17.27 20.63
CA ILE A 314 -13.18 -16.95 20.73
C ILE A 314 -13.89 -17.52 19.50
#